data_AF-A0A6M3LYU6-F1
#
_entry.id   AF-A0A6M3LYU6-F1
#
_cell.length_a   1.000
_cell.length_b   1.000
_cell.length_c   1.000
_cell.angle_alpha   90.00
_cell.angle_beta   90.00
_cell.angle_gamma   90.00
#
_symmetry.space_group_name_H-M   'P 1'
#
loop_
_entity.id
_entity.type
_entity.pdbx_description
1 polymer ?
#
loop_
_entity_poly.entity_id
_entity_poly.type
_entity_poly.pdbx_seq_one_letter_code
_entity_poly.pdbx_strand_id
1 'polypeptide(L)'
;MNTVSIKNVRTRKEHKCWGCGRKFPAGSVLERNTQTEGVRIFSTYWCDDCQEYISAHSPYYMDDGIEFGGLLNDDEYMIKLAGQEGPTIVCLCGSTRFSESFQEVNLQETLKGNIVLSIGCNMRSDTEIFGYMTQAEQDSVKAKLDELHLRKIDLADEILVLNVGGYIGESTRNEIEYAKLIGRTIRYLEEL
;
A
#
# COMPACT_ATOMS: atom_id res chain seq x y z
N MET A 1 13.55 -31.85 19.84
CA MET A 1 14.69 -30.95 20.11
C MET A 1 14.41 -30.21 21.40
N ASN A 2 15.42 -29.98 22.25
CA ASN A 2 15.23 -29.25 23.51
C ASN A 2 15.86 -27.86 23.41
N THR A 3 15.07 -26.81 23.66
CA THR A 3 15.56 -25.43 23.70
C THR A 3 16.40 -25.21 24.95
N VAL A 4 17.65 -24.80 24.75
CA VAL A 4 18.62 -24.51 25.83
C VAL A 4 18.61 -23.03 26.19
N SER A 5 18.52 -22.14 25.20
CA SER A 5 18.48 -20.70 25.44
C SER A 5 17.91 -19.92 24.26
N ILE A 6 17.09 -18.91 24.55
CA ILE A 6 16.61 -17.91 23.58
C ILE A 6 17.02 -16.54 24.10
N LYS A 7 17.63 -15.70 23.25
CA LYS A 7 18.00 -14.32 23.60
C LYS A 7 18.32 -13.48 22.36
N ASN A 8 18.07 -12.17 22.47
CA ASN A 8 18.57 -11.20 21.50
C ASN A 8 20.07 -11.03 21.61
N VAL A 9 20.76 -11.10 20.46
CA VAL A 9 22.21 -10.94 20.36
C VAL A 9 22.55 -9.95 19.27
N ARG A 10 23.57 -9.12 19.52
CA ARG A 10 24.20 -8.34 18.47
C ARG A 10 25.23 -9.20 17.74
N THR A 11 25.06 -9.40 16.44
CA THR A 11 25.90 -10.30 15.65
C THR A 11 27.31 -9.75 15.48
N ARG A 12 28.32 -10.64 15.50
CA ARG A 12 29.73 -10.27 15.29
C ARG A 12 30.20 -10.41 13.83
N LYS A 13 29.39 -11.06 12.99
CA LYS A 13 29.63 -11.32 11.57
C LYS A 13 28.28 -11.32 10.82
N GLU A 14 28.30 -11.46 9.50
CA GLU A 14 27.07 -11.68 8.72
C GLU A 14 26.40 -12.99 9.18
N HIS A 15 25.08 -12.95 9.34
CA HIS A 15 24.24 -14.12 9.60
C HIS A 15 23.06 -14.15 8.64
N LYS A 16 22.53 -15.34 8.39
CA LYS A 16 21.23 -15.51 7.72
C LYS A 16 20.16 -15.78 8.76
N CYS A 17 19.00 -15.16 8.61
CA CYS A 17 17.83 -15.53 9.38
C CYS A 17 17.39 -16.95 9.03
N TRP A 18 17.03 -17.75 10.02
CA TRP A 18 16.58 -19.13 9.84
C TRP A 18 15.22 -19.18 9.14
N GLY A 19 14.26 -18.36 9.57
CA GLY A 19 12.93 -18.31 8.96
C GLY A 19 12.93 -17.90 7.48
N CYS A 20 13.44 -16.71 7.16
CA CYS A 20 13.37 -16.15 5.81
C CYS A 20 14.63 -16.27 4.95
N GLY A 21 15.74 -16.80 5.49
CA GLY A 21 17.00 -16.92 4.75
C GLY A 21 17.73 -15.59 4.43
N ARG A 22 17.11 -14.43 4.68
CA ARG A 22 17.70 -13.09 4.43
C ARG A 22 19.01 -12.92 5.20
N LYS A 23 19.96 -12.21 4.58
CA LYS A 23 21.26 -11.88 5.16
C LYS A 23 21.18 -10.61 6.00
N PHE A 24 21.81 -10.65 7.16
CA PHE A 24 21.92 -9.54 8.09
C PHE A 24 23.41 -9.26 8.35
N PRO A 25 23.88 -8.01 8.17
CA PRO A 25 25.28 -7.67 8.36
C PRO A 25 25.74 -7.85 9.81
N ALA A 26 27.05 -7.77 10.03
CA ALA A 26 27.60 -7.70 11.37
C ALA A 26 27.05 -6.47 12.11
N GLY A 27 26.72 -6.61 13.39
CA GLY A 27 26.14 -5.54 14.20
C GLY A 27 24.61 -5.50 14.21
N SER A 28 23.94 -6.32 13.41
CA SER A 28 22.48 -6.53 13.49
C SER A 28 22.09 -7.18 14.81
N VAL A 29 20.90 -6.86 15.30
CA VAL A 29 20.28 -7.55 16.45
C VAL A 29 19.40 -8.66 15.89
N LEU A 30 19.57 -9.89 16.38
CA LEU A 30 18.77 -11.06 16.00
C LEU A 30 18.49 -11.88 17.26
N GLU A 31 17.35 -12.57 17.31
CA GLU A 31 17.09 -13.56 18.34
C GLU A 31 17.86 -14.85 18.01
N ARG A 32 18.70 -15.30 18.95
CA ARG A 32 19.45 -16.54 18.83
C ARG A 32 18.80 -17.62 19.67
N ASN A 33 18.22 -18.62 19.01
CA ASN A 33 17.69 -19.82 19.64
C ASN A 33 18.76 -20.93 19.61
N THR A 34 19.13 -21.47 20.77
CA THR A 34 20.10 -22.57 20.91
C THR A 34 19.38 -23.82 21.35
N GLN A 35 19.55 -24.91 20.59
CA GLN A 35 18.84 -26.16 20.80
C GLN A 35 19.82 -27.34 20.85
N THR A 36 19.38 -28.42 21.48
CA THR A 36 20.08 -29.71 21.49
C THR A 36 19.30 -30.78 20.75
N GLU A 37 20.04 -31.58 20.00
CA GLU A 37 19.57 -32.80 19.36
C GLU A 37 20.58 -33.92 19.68
N GLY A 38 20.22 -34.77 20.65
CA GLY A 38 21.16 -35.71 21.25
C GLY A 38 22.35 -34.99 21.87
N VAL A 39 23.57 -35.29 21.39
CA VAL A 39 24.83 -34.69 21.87
C VAL A 39 25.21 -33.41 21.10
N ARG A 40 24.47 -33.07 20.03
CA ARG A 40 24.77 -31.91 19.19
C ARG A 40 24.08 -30.67 19.73
N ILE A 41 24.81 -29.54 19.71
CA ILE A 41 24.30 -28.21 20.01
C ILE A 41 24.35 -27.40 18.73
N PHE A 42 23.24 -26.77 18.37
CA PHE A 42 23.21 -25.82 17.25
C PHE A 42 22.42 -24.56 17.64
N SER A 43 22.68 -23.48 16.90
CA SER A 43 21.99 -22.20 17.10
C SER A 43 21.40 -21.70 15.79
N THR A 44 20.15 -21.29 15.84
CA THR A 44 19.44 -20.59 14.76
C THR A 44 19.32 -19.10 15.12
N TYR A 45 19.25 -18.25 14.10
CA TYR A 45 19.19 -16.78 14.26
C TYR A 45 17.93 -16.29 13.56
N TRP A 46 17.16 -15.40 14.20
CA TRP A 46 15.85 -14.97 13.72
C TRP A 46 15.79 -13.45 13.68
N CYS A 47 15.34 -12.90 12.56
CA CYS A 47 15.03 -11.47 12.47
C CYS A 47 13.67 -11.17 13.07
N ASP A 48 13.46 -9.92 13.47
CA ASP A 48 12.26 -9.48 14.18
C ASP A 48 10.98 -9.77 13.35
N ASP A 49 11.01 -9.52 12.03
CA ASP A 49 9.89 -9.83 11.13
C ASP A 49 9.44 -11.30 11.20
N CYS A 50 10.40 -12.24 11.22
CA CYS A 50 10.12 -13.68 11.35
C CYS A 50 9.58 -14.01 12.75
N GLN A 51 10.17 -13.44 13.80
CA GLN A 51 9.77 -13.72 15.18
C GLN A 51 8.31 -13.28 15.42
N GLU A 52 7.97 -12.08 15.00
CA GLU A 52 6.61 -11.56 15.06
C GLU A 52 5.62 -12.42 14.27
N TYR A 53 6.00 -12.81 13.04
CA TYR A 53 5.13 -13.62 12.20
C TYR A 53 4.83 -14.98 12.85
N ILE A 54 5.86 -15.66 13.33
CA ILE A 54 5.72 -16.95 14.00
C ILE A 54 4.93 -16.82 15.30
N SER A 55 5.13 -15.74 16.06
CA SER A 55 4.36 -15.50 17.28
C SER A 55 2.87 -15.36 16.99
N ALA A 56 2.51 -14.71 15.89
CA ALA A 56 1.12 -14.55 15.46
C ALA A 56 0.51 -15.83 14.87
N HIS A 57 1.33 -16.68 14.23
CA HIS A 57 0.88 -17.91 13.55
C HIS A 57 1.34 -19.19 14.25
N SER A 58 1.71 -19.07 15.53
CA SER A 58 2.37 -20.13 16.30
C SER A 58 1.68 -21.50 16.20
N PRO A 59 0.34 -21.64 16.17
CA PRO A 59 -0.32 -22.94 16.07
C PRO A 59 0.01 -23.74 14.80
N TYR A 60 0.31 -23.07 13.68
CA TYR A 60 0.57 -23.73 12.39
C TYR A 60 1.96 -24.34 12.30
N TYR A 61 2.90 -23.88 13.13
CA TYR A 61 4.32 -24.22 13.05
C TYR A 61 4.79 -25.13 14.20
N MET A 62 3.87 -25.66 15.02
CA MET A 62 4.21 -26.47 16.20
C MET A 62 4.55 -27.93 15.87
N ASP A 63 4.03 -28.48 14.76
CA ASP A 63 4.10 -29.92 14.47
C ASP A 63 5.38 -30.30 13.69
N ASP A 64 5.65 -29.61 12.58
CA ASP A 64 6.78 -29.92 11.69
C ASP A 64 8.01 -28.99 11.88
N GLY A 65 7.84 -27.90 12.64
CA GLY A 65 8.84 -26.86 12.76
C GLY A 65 9.05 -26.07 11.46
N ILE A 66 10.01 -25.13 11.46
CA ILE A 66 10.31 -24.29 10.31
C ILE A 66 11.69 -24.66 9.77
N GLU A 67 11.73 -25.11 8.53
CA GLU A 67 12.98 -25.35 7.80
C GLU A 67 13.69 -24.03 7.48
N PHE A 68 14.99 -24.12 7.18
CA PHE A 68 15.77 -22.94 6.80
C PHE A 68 15.20 -22.29 5.53
N GLY A 69 14.79 -21.03 5.63
CA GLY A 69 14.13 -20.29 4.54
C GLY A 69 12.66 -20.67 4.33
N GLY A 70 12.10 -21.56 5.16
CA GLY A 70 10.76 -22.12 4.97
C GLY A 70 9.64 -21.10 5.01
N LEU A 71 9.82 -19.97 5.72
CA LEU A 71 8.82 -18.91 5.73
C LEU A 71 8.65 -18.26 4.35
N LEU A 72 9.65 -18.27 3.48
CA LEU A 72 9.48 -17.74 2.10
C LEU A 72 8.51 -18.57 1.25
N ASN A 73 8.18 -19.78 1.68
CA ASN A 73 7.19 -20.63 1.01
C ASN A 73 5.78 -20.44 1.56
N ASP A 74 5.63 -19.62 2.60
CA ASP A 74 4.32 -19.23 3.14
C ASP A 74 3.90 -17.93 2.44
N ASP A 75 2.79 -18.01 1.69
CA ASP A 75 2.22 -16.88 0.94
C ASP A 75 1.88 -15.70 1.87
N GLU A 76 1.37 -15.95 3.07
CA GLU A 76 1.01 -14.92 4.06
C GLU A 76 2.27 -14.27 4.66
N TYR A 77 3.34 -15.03 4.87
CA TYR A 77 4.64 -14.48 5.24
C TYR A 77 5.28 -13.66 4.12
N MET A 78 5.18 -14.12 2.88
CA MET A 78 5.69 -13.39 1.71
C MET A 78 4.97 -12.05 1.52
N ILE A 79 3.66 -12.02 1.73
CA ILE A 79 2.85 -10.80 1.76
C ILE A 79 3.34 -9.86 2.88
N LYS A 80 3.58 -10.38 4.09
CA LYS A 80 4.14 -9.58 5.20
C LYS A 80 5.53 -9.01 4.85
N LEU A 81 6.42 -9.85 4.30
CA LEU A 81 7.82 -9.52 4.00
C LEU A 81 8.00 -8.47 2.91
N ALA A 82 7.09 -8.44 1.94
CA ALA A 82 7.11 -7.44 0.89
C ALA A 82 7.00 -6.01 1.45
N GLY A 83 6.63 -5.86 2.74
CA GLY A 83 6.30 -4.57 3.34
C GLY A 83 4.97 -4.08 2.77
N GLN A 84 4.04 -3.72 3.66
CA GLN A 84 2.89 -2.84 3.41
C GLN A 84 2.99 -2.02 2.10
N GLU A 85 2.03 -1.96 1.18
CA GLU A 85 0.64 -2.41 1.14
C GLU A 85 0.38 -2.94 -0.29
N GLY A 86 -0.87 -3.25 -0.63
CA GLY A 86 -1.21 -3.34 -2.04
C GLY A 86 -0.75 -2.10 -2.83
N PRO A 87 -0.77 -2.15 -4.17
CA PRO A 87 -0.46 -0.99 -5.00
C PRO A 87 -1.17 0.28 -4.49
N THR A 88 -0.43 1.38 -4.34
CA THR A 88 -0.97 2.66 -3.81
C THR A 88 -2.22 3.06 -4.57
N ILE A 89 -3.28 3.39 -3.84
CA ILE A 89 -4.55 3.82 -4.40
C ILE A 89 -4.52 5.35 -4.52
N VAL A 90 -4.50 5.83 -5.76
CA VAL A 90 -4.43 7.27 -6.09
C VAL A 90 -5.78 7.71 -6.66
N CYS A 91 -6.41 8.70 -6.03
CA CYS A 91 -7.60 9.36 -6.58
C CYS A 91 -7.20 10.58 -7.43
N LEU A 92 -7.62 10.63 -8.69
CA LEU A 92 -7.37 11.78 -9.57
C LEU A 92 -8.45 12.84 -9.35
N CYS A 93 -8.05 14.02 -8.90
CA CYS A 93 -8.92 15.16 -8.63
C CYS A 93 -8.64 16.28 -9.63
N GLY A 94 -9.66 16.86 -10.27
CA GLY A 94 -9.42 17.88 -11.29
C GLY A 94 -10.67 18.22 -12.11
N SER A 95 -10.53 19.18 -13.02
CA SER A 95 -11.65 19.57 -13.87
C SER A 95 -11.83 18.61 -15.04
N THR A 96 -13.06 18.11 -15.22
CA THR A 96 -13.48 17.22 -16.33
C THR A 96 -13.17 17.79 -17.72
N ARG A 97 -12.98 19.12 -17.85
CA ARG A 97 -12.55 19.78 -19.10
C ARG A 97 -11.16 19.35 -19.58
N PHE A 98 -10.31 18.84 -18.69
CA PHE A 98 -8.97 18.36 -19.00
C PHE A 98 -8.96 16.83 -19.11
N SER A 99 -9.94 16.27 -19.83
CA SER A 99 -10.11 14.82 -19.98
C SER A 99 -8.89 14.13 -20.57
N GLU A 100 -8.15 14.78 -21.47
CA GLU A 100 -6.88 14.27 -22.02
C GLU A 100 -5.82 14.11 -20.92
N SER A 101 -5.67 15.11 -20.03
CA SER A 101 -4.73 15.04 -18.91
C SER A 101 -5.10 13.92 -17.92
N PHE A 102 -6.40 13.67 -17.70
CA PHE A 102 -6.85 12.52 -16.91
C PHE A 102 -6.41 11.19 -17.54
N GLN A 103 -6.55 11.04 -18.87
CA GLN A 103 -6.14 9.81 -19.54
C GLN A 103 -4.62 9.59 -19.46
N GLU A 104 -3.83 10.64 -19.70
CA GLU A 104 -2.37 10.56 -19.64
C GLU A 104 -1.88 10.22 -18.23
N VAL A 105 -2.39 10.93 -17.21
CA VAL A 105 -1.98 10.70 -15.82
C VAL A 105 -2.47 9.35 -15.31
N ASN A 106 -3.65 8.90 -15.71
CA ASN A 106 -4.14 7.57 -15.37
C ASN A 106 -3.19 6.48 -15.91
N LEU A 107 -2.76 6.58 -17.17
CA LEU A 107 -1.79 5.66 -17.75
C LEU A 107 -0.45 5.73 -17.02
N GLN A 108 0.05 6.93 -16.72
CA GLN A 108 1.31 7.13 -16.00
C GLN A 108 1.29 6.48 -14.61
N GLU A 109 0.25 6.72 -13.81
CA GLU A 109 0.12 6.14 -12.47
C GLU A 109 -0.09 4.63 -12.53
N THR A 110 -0.86 4.13 -13.50
CA THR A 110 -1.02 2.69 -13.73
C THR A 110 0.32 2.04 -14.08
N LEU A 111 1.15 2.66 -14.93
CA LEU A 111 2.48 2.16 -15.29
C LEU A 111 3.47 2.20 -14.12
N LYS A 112 3.26 3.08 -13.13
CA LYS A 112 4.00 3.08 -11.86
C LYS A 112 3.56 1.97 -10.92
N GLY A 113 2.50 1.23 -11.26
CA GLY A 113 1.95 0.17 -10.45
C GLY A 113 0.91 0.62 -9.43
N ASN A 114 0.33 1.83 -9.58
CA ASN A 114 -0.70 2.34 -8.67
C ASN A 114 -2.11 1.90 -9.12
N ILE A 115 -3.04 1.76 -8.18
CA ILE A 115 -4.48 1.67 -8.47
C ILE A 115 -5.00 3.09 -8.67
N VAL A 116 -5.64 3.36 -9.81
CA VAL A 116 -6.12 4.71 -10.13
C VAL A 116 -7.65 4.80 -10.00
N LEU A 117 -8.12 5.64 -9.08
CA LEU A 117 -9.52 6.04 -8.98
C LEU A 117 -9.72 7.35 -9.74
N SER A 118 -10.17 7.24 -11.00
CA SER A 118 -10.40 8.40 -11.88
C SER A 118 -11.87 8.80 -11.94
N ILE A 119 -12.16 10.02 -12.39
CA ILE A 119 -13.51 10.42 -12.83
C ILE A 119 -14.04 9.49 -13.93
N GLY A 120 -15.36 9.39 -14.06
CA GLY A 120 -15.98 8.71 -15.18
C GLY A 120 -15.79 9.52 -16.47
N CYS A 121 -14.68 9.32 -17.18
CA CYS A 121 -14.49 9.89 -18.51
C CYS A 121 -15.26 9.07 -19.55
N ASN A 122 -16.40 9.59 -20.01
CA ASN A 122 -16.94 9.18 -21.30
C ASN A 122 -16.37 10.11 -22.37
N MET A 123 -16.11 9.60 -23.58
CA MET A 123 -15.68 10.44 -24.72
C MET A 123 -16.79 11.38 -25.23
N ARG A 124 -17.95 11.38 -24.58
CA ARG A 124 -19.06 12.30 -24.82
C ARG A 124 -18.90 13.52 -23.94
N SER A 125 -19.08 14.71 -24.51
CA SER A 125 -19.05 15.94 -23.73
C SER A 125 -20.17 15.94 -22.70
N ASP A 126 -20.01 16.70 -21.61
CA ASP A 126 -21.07 16.93 -20.62
C ASP A 126 -22.38 17.35 -21.32
N THR A 127 -22.29 18.13 -22.40
CA THR A 127 -23.45 18.52 -23.22
C THR A 127 -24.16 17.37 -23.93
N GLU A 128 -23.47 16.30 -24.32
CA GLU A 128 -24.07 15.12 -24.94
C GLU A 128 -24.67 14.16 -23.90
N ILE A 129 -24.13 14.12 -22.69
CA ILE A 129 -24.61 13.28 -21.59
C ILE A 129 -25.82 13.91 -20.90
N PHE A 130 -25.77 15.23 -20.70
CA PHE A 130 -26.75 16.00 -19.94
C PHE A 130 -27.72 16.80 -20.82
N GLY A 131 -27.52 16.83 -22.14
CA GLY A 131 -28.28 17.67 -23.07
C GLY A 131 -29.79 17.38 -23.14
N TYR A 132 -30.22 16.19 -22.69
CA TYR A 132 -31.63 15.80 -22.62
C TYR A 132 -32.26 16.04 -21.24
N MET A 133 -31.48 16.50 -20.26
CA MET A 133 -31.92 16.72 -18.88
C MET A 133 -32.30 18.17 -18.64
N THR A 134 -33.29 18.39 -17.78
CA THR A 134 -33.60 19.72 -17.24
C THR A 134 -32.48 20.21 -16.33
N GLN A 135 -32.38 21.53 -16.10
CA GLN A 135 -31.37 22.09 -15.20
C GLN A 135 -31.42 21.48 -13.79
N ALA A 136 -32.61 21.25 -13.25
CA ALA A 136 -32.80 20.64 -11.93
C ALA A 136 -32.28 19.19 -11.87
N GLU A 137 -32.45 18.43 -12.96
CA GLU A 137 -31.90 17.07 -13.07
C GLU A 137 -30.37 17.09 -13.18
N GLN A 138 -29.82 18.02 -13.96
CA GLN A 138 -28.36 18.20 -14.07
C GLN A 138 -27.73 18.53 -12.72
N ASP A 139 -28.32 19.47 -11.97
CA ASP A 139 -27.84 19.86 -10.65
C ASP A 139 -27.90 18.69 -9.66
N SER A 140 -28.98 17.89 -9.73
CA SER A 140 -29.13 16.70 -8.89
C SER A 140 -28.10 15.62 -9.21
N VAL A 141 -27.82 15.36 -10.49
CA VAL A 141 -26.81 14.38 -10.90
C VAL A 141 -25.41 14.86 -10.52
N LYS A 142 -25.10 16.14 -10.76
CA LYS A 142 -23.82 16.73 -10.37
C LYS A 142 -23.55 16.58 -8.88
N ALA A 143 -24.52 16.90 -8.03
CA ALA A 143 -24.38 16.73 -6.58
C ALA A 143 -24.09 15.28 -6.17
N LYS A 144 -24.72 14.29 -6.83
CA LYS A 144 -24.45 12.87 -6.59
C LYS A 144 -23.06 12.46 -7.05
N LEU A 145 -22.58 13.01 -8.16
CA LEU A 145 -21.24 12.74 -8.69
C LEU A 145 -20.16 13.36 -7.81
N ASP A 146 -20.37 14.57 -7.32
CA ASP A 146 -19.47 15.24 -6.36
C ASP A 146 -19.35 14.40 -5.07
N GLU A 147 -20.47 13.94 -4.50
CA GLU A 147 -20.47 13.08 -3.32
C GLU A 147 -19.77 11.73 -3.57
N LEU A 148 -20.03 11.10 -4.73
CA LEU A 148 -19.35 9.86 -5.12
C LEU A 148 -17.83 10.06 -5.20
N HIS A 149 -17.38 11.24 -5.63
CA HIS A 149 -15.95 11.55 -5.70
C HIS A 149 -15.31 11.63 -4.32
N LEU A 150 -15.99 12.20 -3.34
CA LEU A 150 -15.53 12.18 -1.94
C LEU A 150 -15.38 10.74 -1.42
N ARG A 151 -16.30 9.83 -1.80
CA ARG A 151 -16.17 8.40 -1.44
C ARG A 151 -15.00 7.71 -2.13
N LYS A 152 -14.58 8.16 -3.32
CA LYS A 152 -13.32 7.67 -3.92
C LYS A 152 -12.11 8.14 -3.12
N ILE A 153 -12.13 9.36 -2.60
CA ILE A 153 -11.06 9.89 -1.74
C ILE A 153 -11.00 9.11 -0.41
N ASP A 154 -12.14 8.66 0.13
CA ASP A 154 -12.15 7.77 1.30
C ASP A 154 -11.41 6.45 1.05
N LEU A 155 -11.47 5.93 -0.17
CA LEU A 155 -10.84 4.66 -0.55
C LEU A 155 -9.37 4.81 -0.95
N ALA A 156 -8.91 6.03 -1.20
CA ALA A 156 -7.56 6.29 -1.69
C ALA A 156 -6.56 6.50 -0.54
N ASP A 157 -5.31 6.16 -0.79
CA ASP A 157 -4.20 6.48 0.11
C ASP A 157 -3.79 7.95 -0.06
N GLU A 158 -3.90 8.45 -1.30
CA GLU A 158 -3.57 9.81 -1.66
C GLU A 158 -4.45 10.35 -2.80
N ILE A 159 -4.46 11.68 -2.94
CA ILE A 159 -5.04 12.35 -4.10
C ILE A 159 -3.95 12.98 -4.97
N LEU A 160 -4.15 12.95 -6.28
CA LEU A 160 -3.35 13.65 -7.27
C LEU A 160 -4.22 14.70 -7.97
N VAL A 161 -3.91 15.97 -7.72
CA VAL A 161 -4.63 17.12 -8.23
C VAL A 161 -4.09 17.50 -9.61
N LEU A 162 -4.94 17.46 -10.63
CA LEU A 162 -4.67 17.88 -12.00
C LEU A 162 -4.90 19.39 -12.15
N ASN A 163 -3.97 20.19 -11.63
CA ASN A 163 -3.97 21.66 -11.71
C ASN A 163 -3.38 22.16 -13.04
N VAL A 164 -3.90 21.68 -14.18
CA VAL A 164 -3.39 22.00 -15.53
C VAL A 164 -3.38 23.51 -15.77
N GLY A 165 -2.19 24.07 -16.03
CA GLY A 165 -1.99 25.52 -16.19
C GLY A 165 -2.36 26.34 -14.95
N GLY A 166 -2.23 25.76 -13.76
CA GLY A 166 -2.62 26.36 -12.48
C GLY A 166 -4.12 26.42 -12.21
N TYR A 167 -4.97 25.78 -13.03
CA TYR A 167 -6.42 25.85 -12.85
C TYR A 167 -6.92 24.92 -11.73
N ILE A 168 -7.61 25.47 -10.72
CA ILE A 168 -8.33 24.72 -9.68
C ILE A 168 -9.78 25.22 -9.58
N GLY A 169 -10.71 24.36 -9.99
CA GLY A 169 -12.15 24.63 -9.92
C GLY A 169 -12.72 24.49 -8.51
N GLU A 170 -13.98 24.90 -8.32
CA GLU A 170 -14.67 24.84 -7.02
C GLU A 170 -14.83 23.40 -6.50
N SER A 171 -15.29 22.45 -7.33
CA SER A 171 -15.41 21.04 -6.92
C SER A 171 -14.05 20.46 -6.53
N THR A 172 -13.00 20.68 -7.33
CA THR A 172 -11.62 20.27 -7.00
C THR A 172 -11.10 20.89 -5.71
N ARG A 173 -11.43 22.16 -5.42
CA ARG A 173 -11.06 22.79 -4.16
C ARG A 173 -11.75 22.11 -2.97
N ASN A 174 -13.03 21.75 -3.10
CA ASN A 174 -13.76 21.02 -2.07
C ASN A 174 -13.15 19.63 -1.84
N GLU A 175 -12.75 18.93 -2.90
CA GLU A 175 -12.04 17.64 -2.82
C GLU A 175 -10.71 17.76 -2.06
N ILE A 176 -9.92 18.80 -2.35
CA ILE A 176 -8.65 19.07 -1.66
C ILE A 176 -8.88 19.33 -0.18
N GLU A 177 -9.85 20.19 0.17
CA GLU A 177 -10.15 20.48 1.57
C GLU A 177 -10.69 19.25 2.31
N TYR A 178 -11.49 18.41 1.64
CA TYR A 178 -11.94 17.15 2.20
C TYR A 178 -10.77 16.18 2.46
N ALA A 179 -9.88 16.01 1.48
CA ALA A 179 -8.68 15.18 1.62
C ALA A 179 -7.79 15.63 2.78
N LYS A 180 -7.60 16.96 2.95
CA LYS A 180 -6.89 17.52 4.11
C LYS A 180 -7.59 17.16 5.43
N LEU A 181 -8.91 17.29 5.48
CA LEU A 181 -9.70 17.05 6.68
C LEU A 181 -9.55 15.60 7.18
N ILE A 182 -9.56 14.63 6.27
CA ILE A 182 -9.41 13.21 6.61
C ILE A 182 -7.94 12.73 6.63
N GLY A 183 -6.98 13.63 6.42
CA GLY A 183 -5.54 13.34 6.53
C GLY A 183 -4.94 12.57 5.35
N ARG A 184 -5.50 12.68 4.14
CA ARG A 184 -4.91 12.09 2.93
C ARG A 184 -3.71 12.88 2.45
N THR A 185 -2.73 12.17 1.87
CA THR A 185 -1.61 12.80 1.17
C THR A 185 -2.12 13.49 -0.10
N ILE A 186 -1.58 14.67 -0.39
CA ILE A 186 -2.01 15.49 -1.53
C ILE A 186 -0.80 15.78 -2.40
N ARG A 187 -0.87 15.35 -3.67
CA ARG A 187 0.10 15.68 -4.72
C ARG A 187 -0.55 16.57 -5.77
N TYR A 188 0.25 17.39 -6.43
CA TYR A 188 -0.18 18.26 -7.54
C TYR A 188 0.59 17.86 -8.80
N LEU A 189 -0.08 17.95 -9.95
CA LEU A 189 0.52 17.68 -11.25
C LEU A 189 1.57 18.74 -11.62
N GLU A 190 1.25 20.00 -11.35
CA GLU A 190 2.12 21.16 -11.56
C GLU A 190 2.42 21.83 -10.22
N GLU A 191 3.53 22.57 -10.14
CA GLU A 191 3.84 23.39 -8.96
C GLU A 191 2.76 24.48 -8.76
N LEU A 192 2.44 24.77 -7.49
CA LEU A 192 1.45 25.78 -7.09
C LEU A 192 2.01 27.20 -7.13
#